data_AF-A0A7X7RIN9-F1
#
_entry.id   AF-A0A7X7RIN9-F1
#
_cell.length_a   1.000
_cell.length_b   1.000
_cell.length_c   1.000
_cell.angle_alpha   90.00
_cell.angle_beta   90.00
_cell.angle_gamma   90.00
#
_symmetry.space_group_name_H-M   'P 1'
#
loop_
_entity.id
_entity.type
_entity.pdbx_description
1 polymer ?
#
loop_
_entity_poly.entity_id
_entity_poly.type
_entity_poly.pdbx_seq_one_letter_code
_entity_poly.pdbx_strand_id
1 'polypeptide(L)'
;MLLDHKFLSGAARIAVLALLLPLILPAAVPPGAQSALRVQSISAACESVFQAAQGQIREDALLQEVRKSLSGGLDIPTPTRTPIDEFMFEDLAEKELLRRSVQAFPLPDQAGLTALAEKEYPLYKRGDQVRIVHKLNPFSVGVTSGILYEARNGVIRVGNKSIRLRDMLGITDNEREALKFDEPGTLRRREEFIQELRTSTEAKRIAWREENSAAVFAEVKKKCGEQNERMGFTYLDDEWLNENDLYQRVVSNSFNRLMAKKNFEYAQNIKHQEDVLLGQLEVRAAADRLSPPGQHISPADEINRRQQTKLARAAAEEQARQLAQQKKAEAEALLAEEKAAKQRALAEAEAARKQAELEAQGVDIKTDFQPGEVGAISPLMIAALALLIVAVLAGIIIWRRKASDEIDVAKFFVGKGRVQKEFWARVEADPEHFKYVAYMFPNLSEASSALSKLSYIFTDKDGNLNCKRELHFGVYPHQGMAVCFVGGEKLNYACWREASAVLPELPNATYFKVSTEPEVMLELPDVEALNKDSALQIISLGIEDVTNESGEFSRCFKYSAGSKEQALEFLGKSEVKEDGIVIHVETPEGIFGKDINGIFEA
;
A
#
# COMPACT_ATOMS: atom_id res chain seq x y z
N MET A 1 -43.76 -24.36 27.87
CA MET A 1 -42.38 -24.54 27.36
C MET A 1 -42.47 -24.49 25.84
N LEU A 2 -42.75 -23.32 25.27
CA LEU A 2 -41.79 -22.30 24.82
C LEU A 2 -40.83 -22.86 23.76
N LEU A 3 -41.29 -22.72 22.52
CA LEU A 3 -40.53 -22.79 21.27
C LEU A 3 -39.77 -21.46 21.12
N ASP A 4 -38.45 -21.50 21.22
CA ASP A 4 -37.58 -20.36 20.90
C ASP A 4 -37.28 -20.36 19.39
N HIS A 5 -38.08 -19.61 18.63
CA HIS A 5 -37.71 -19.19 17.28
C HIS A 5 -36.84 -17.94 17.37
N LYS A 6 -35.51 -18.11 17.42
CA LYS A 6 -34.56 -17.02 17.19
C LYS A 6 -34.39 -16.78 15.70
N PHE A 7 -35.06 -15.72 15.26
CA PHE A 7 -34.85 -14.91 14.06
C PHE A 7 -33.43 -14.99 13.48
N LEU A 8 -33.35 -15.13 12.14
CA LEU A 8 -32.18 -14.77 11.32
C LEU A 8 -31.50 -13.51 11.88
N SER A 9 -30.27 -13.67 12.37
CA SER A 9 -29.48 -12.61 12.99
C SER A 9 -29.22 -11.45 12.00
N GLY A 10 -28.92 -10.27 12.53
CA GLY A 10 -28.53 -9.10 11.73
C GLY A 10 -27.40 -9.40 10.74
N ALA A 11 -26.51 -10.34 11.08
CA ALA A 11 -25.44 -10.82 10.21
C ALA A 11 -25.95 -11.55 8.95
N ALA A 12 -27.08 -12.25 8.99
CA ALA A 12 -27.65 -12.90 7.80
C ALA A 12 -28.30 -11.88 6.83
N ARG A 13 -28.88 -10.79 7.36
CA ARG A 13 -29.38 -9.67 6.54
C ARG A 13 -28.23 -8.89 5.91
N ILE A 14 -27.13 -8.69 6.64
CA ILE A 14 -25.91 -8.02 6.16
C ILE A 14 -25.15 -8.91 5.17
N ALA A 15 -25.08 -10.23 5.38
CA ALA A 15 -24.46 -11.17 4.43
C ALA A 15 -25.23 -11.27 3.10
N VAL A 16 -26.57 -11.20 3.12
CA VAL A 16 -27.37 -11.11 1.90
C VAL A 16 -27.17 -9.76 1.20
N LEU A 17 -27.09 -8.65 1.96
CA LEU A 17 -26.73 -7.34 1.40
C LEU A 17 -25.28 -7.31 0.85
N ALA A 18 -24.33 -7.97 1.51
CA ALA A 18 -22.92 -8.06 1.11
C ALA A 18 -22.70 -8.97 -0.11
N LEU A 19 -23.50 -10.04 -0.25
CA LEU A 19 -23.56 -10.87 -1.46
C LEU A 19 -24.21 -10.15 -2.65
N LEU A 20 -25.09 -9.18 -2.38
CA LEU A 20 -25.68 -8.31 -3.39
C LEU A 20 -24.83 -7.05 -3.65
N LEU A 21 -23.85 -6.72 -2.80
CA LEU A 21 -23.03 -5.52 -2.93
C LEU A 21 -22.21 -5.43 -4.24
N PRO A 22 -21.56 -6.49 -4.75
CA PRO A 22 -20.92 -6.45 -6.08
C PRO A 22 -21.95 -6.42 -7.22
N LEU A 23 -23.20 -6.78 -6.96
CA LEU A 23 -24.32 -6.57 -7.87
C LEU A 23 -24.88 -5.15 -7.75
N ILE A 24 -24.63 -4.39 -6.68
CA ILE A 24 -25.21 -3.05 -6.43
C ILE A 24 -24.23 -1.92 -6.81
N LEU A 25 -22.92 -2.16 -6.70
CA LEU A 25 -21.90 -1.18 -7.02
C LEU A 25 -21.82 -0.93 -8.55
N PRO A 26 -21.75 0.34 -8.99
CA PRO A 26 -21.43 0.63 -10.39
C PRO A 26 -20.07 0.04 -10.73
N ALA A 27 -19.94 -0.50 -11.94
CA ALA A 27 -18.68 -1.01 -12.46
C ALA A 27 -17.57 0.04 -12.24
N ALA A 28 -16.41 -0.41 -11.77
CA ALA A 28 -15.28 0.47 -11.54
C ALA A 28 -14.85 1.05 -12.90
N VAL A 29 -15.24 2.29 -13.19
CA VAL A 29 -14.87 2.96 -14.44
C VAL A 29 -13.50 3.60 -14.25
N PRO A 30 -12.45 3.16 -14.98
CA PRO A 30 -11.14 3.78 -14.91
C PRO A 30 -11.10 5.09 -15.74
N PRO A 31 -9.99 5.86 -15.69
CA PRO A 31 -10.00 7.30 -15.87
C PRO A 31 -10.11 7.69 -17.35
N GLY A 32 -11.34 7.89 -17.79
CA GLY A 32 -11.67 8.50 -19.05
C GLY A 32 -13.02 9.20 -18.93
N ALA A 33 -13.04 10.52 -19.16
CA ALA A 33 -14.25 11.31 -18.95
C ALA A 33 -15.40 10.84 -19.86
N GLN A 34 -15.07 10.28 -21.04
CA GLN A 34 -16.07 9.76 -21.96
C GLN A 34 -16.51 8.34 -21.60
N SER A 35 -15.59 7.45 -21.22
CA SER A 35 -15.94 6.07 -20.86
C SER A 35 -16.89 6.01 -19.67
N ALA A 36 -16.61 6.79 -18.62
CA ALA A 36 -17.50 6.92 -17.45
C ALA A 36 -18.90 7.42 -17.85
N LEU A 37 -18.96 8.46 -18.69
CA LEU A 37 -20.22 9.03 -19.15
C LEU A 37 -21.03 8.04 -20.00
N ARG A 38 -20.37 7.28 -20.88
CA ARG A 38 -21.01 6.26 -21.72
C ARG A 38 -21.58 5.12 -20.87
N VAL A 39 -20.82 4.60 -19.92
CA VAL A 39 -21.30 3.53 -19.01
C VAL A 39 -22.47 4.04 -18.15
N GLN A 40 -22.37 5.25 -17.61
CA GLN A 40 -23.41 5.84 -16.76
C GLN A 40 -24.70 6.09 -17.54
N SER A 41 -24.63 6.62 -18.76
CA SER A 41 -25.80 6.88 -19.60
C SER A 41 -26.53 5.60 -20.00
N ILE A 42 -25.79 4.54 -20.36
CA ILE A 42 -26.38 3.22 -20.64
C ILE A 42 -27.04 2.64 -19.39
N SER A 43 -26.35 2.68 -18.24
CA SER A 43 -26.90 2.16 -16.98
C SER A 43 -28.16 2.92 -16.52
N ALA A 44 -28.17 4.25 -16.64
CA ALA A 44 -29.34 5.08 -16.33
C ALA A 44 -30.52 4.76 -17.27
N ALA A 45 -30.26 4.53 -18.55
CA ALA A 45 -31.28 4.08 -19.49
C ALA A 45 -31.84 2.70 -19.09
N CYS A 46 -30.99 1.74 -18.71
CA CYS A 46 -31.42 0.45 -18.17
C CYS A 46 -32.36 0.60 -16.98
N GLU A 47 -32.03 1.46 -16.01
CA GLU A 47 -32.87 1.71 -14.85
C GLU A 47 -34.24 2.28 -15.25
N SER A 48 -34.26 3.28 -16.14
CA SER A 48 -35.49 3.92 -16.61
C SER A 48 -36.43 2.93 -17.32
N VAL A 49 -35.90 2.12 -18.25
CA VAL A 49 -36.67 1.11 -19.00
C VAL A 49 -37.16 -0.01 -18.08
N PHE A 50 -36.31 -0.47 -17.16
CA PHE A 50 -36.70 -1.51 -16.20
C PHE A 50 -37.81 -1.03 -15.25
N GLN A 51 -37.76 0.23 -14.80
CA GLN A 51 -38.81 0.84 -13.99
C GLN A 51 -40.12 1.01 -14.78
N ALA A 52 -40.04 1.49 -16.02
CA ALA A 52 -41.21 1.63 -16.90
C ALA A 52 -41.90 0.28 -17.17
N ALA A 53 -41.12 -0.80 -17.30
CA ALA A 53 -41.62 -2.16 -17.44
C ALA A 53 -42.01 -2.84 -16.11
N GLN A 54 -41.99 -2.12 -14.98
CA GLN A 54 -42.28 -2.66 -13.63
C GLN A 54 -41.44 -3.91 -13.28
N GLY A 55 -40.23 -4.00 -13.85
CA GLY A 55 -39.33 -5.14 -13.72
C GLY A 55 -39.85 -6.45 -14.31
N GLN A 56 -40.78 -6.40 -15.27
CA GLN A 56 -41.30 -7.56 -16.01
C GLN A 56 -40.73 -7.59 -17.45
N ILE A 57 -39.44 -7.34 -17.60
CA ILE A 57 -38.75 -7.35 -18.89
C ILE A 57 -37.67 -8.43 -18.91
N ARG A 58 -37.48 -9.09 -20.06
CA ARG A 58 -36.36 -10.02 -20.28
C ARG A 58 -35.11 -9.25 -20.68
N GLU A 59 -33.94 -9.79 -20.41
CA GLU A 59 -32.64 -9.16 -20.70
C GLU A 59 -32.49 -8.74 -22.17
N ASP A 60 -32.82 -9.62 -23.12
CA ASP A 60 -32.74 -9.30 -24.56
C ASP A 60 -33.67 -8.14 -24.97
N ALA A 61 -34.86 -8.07 -24.36
CA ALA A 61 -35.82 -7.00 -24.61
C ALA A 61 -35.36 -5.68 -23.99
N LEU A 62 -34.72 -5.73 -22.81
CA LEU A 62 -34.11 -4.57 -22.18
C LEU A 62 -32.97 -4.01 -23.04
N LEU A 63 -32.12 -4.88 -23.61
CA LEU A 63 -31.04 -4.48 -24.51
C LEU A 63 -31.58 -3.73 -25.74
N GLN A 64 -32.65 -4.24 -26.37
CA GLN A 64 -33.26 -3.61 -27.53
C GLN A 64 -33.87 -2.24 -27.22
N GLU A 65 -34.63 -2.13 -26.12
CA GLU A 65 -35.25 -0.86 -25.73
C GLU A 65 -34.23 0.17 -25.25
N VAL A 66 -33.16 -0.25 -24.56
CA VAL A 66 -32.06 0.65 -24.17
C VAL A 66 -31.36 1.19 -25.42
N ARG A 67 -31.02 0.33 -26.39
CA ARG A 67 -30.43 0.78 -27.67
C ARG A 67 -31.34 1.76 -28.42
N LYS A 68 -32.65 1.52 -28.42
CA LYS A 68 -33.63 2.42 -29.04
C LYS A 68 -33.77 3.74 -28.28
N SER A 69 -33.73 3.72 -26.95
CA SER A 69 -33.81 4.94 -26.13
C SER A 69 -32.60 5.85 -26.28
N LEU A 70 -31.44 5.26 -26.55
CA LEU A 70 -30.16 5.96 -26.68
C LEU A 70 -29.73 6.17 -28.15
N SER A 71 -30.52 5.71 -29.12
CA SER A 71 -30.23 5.90 -30.53
C SER A 71 -30.22 7.40 -30.87
N GLY A 72 -29.06 7.92 -31.27
CA GLY A 72 -28.85 9.34 -31.54
C GLY A 72 -28.52 10.20 -30.32
N GLY A 73 -28.51 9.63 -29.11
CA GLY A 73 -28.16 10.32 -27.86
C GLY A 73 -26.73 10.05 -27.38
N LEU A 74 -26.17 8.87 -27.66
CA LEU A 74 -24.74 8.58 -27.48
C LEU A 74 -24.02 8.71 -28.82
N ASP A 75 -23.14 9.70 -28.92
CA ASP A 75 -22.22 9.83 -30.05
C ASP A 75 -21.01 8.90 -29.83
N ILE A 76 -21.14 7.64 -30.28
CA ILE A 76 -20.05 6.67 -30.29
C ILE A 76 -19.59 6.51 -31.75
N PRO A 77 -18.40 6.99 -32.11
CA PRO A 77 -17.84 6.77 -33.44
C PRO A 77 -17.69 5.28 -33.74
N THR A 78 -17.97 4.88 -34.98
CA THR A 78 -17.67 3.51 -35.41
C THR A 78 -16.14 3.34 -35.49
N PRO A 79 -15.55 2.38 -34.77
CA PRO A 79 -14.11 2.23 -34.74
C PRO A 79 -13.56 1.82 -36.11
N THR A 80 -12.59 2.58 -36.62
CA THR A 80 -11.93 2.33 -37.90
C THR A 80 -10.69 1.42 -37.79
N ARG A 81 -10.18 1.22 -36.57
CA ARG A 81 -8.96 0.47 -36.24
C ARG A 81 -9.13 -0.26 -34.93
N THR A 82 -8.24 -1.20 -34.64
CA THR A 82 -8.15 -1.88 -33.33
C THR A 82 -7.79 -0.87 -32.23
N PRO A 83 -8.24 -1.10 -30.99
CA PRO A 83 -7.85 -0.24 -29.87
C PRO A 83 -6.35 -0.34 -29.62
N ILE A 84 -5.77 0.72 -29.08
CA ILE A 84 -4.41 0.67 -28.52
C ILE A 84 -4.49 -0.18 -27.26
N ASP A 85 -3.98 -1.41 -27.35
CA ASP A 85 -3.89 -2.33 -26.23
C ASP A 85 -2.67 -2.04 -25.35
N GLU A 86 -2.50 -2.81 -24.28
CA GLU A 86 -1.40 -2.63 -23.33
C GLU A 86 -0.02 -2.78 -23.99
N PHE A 87 0.14 -3.73 -24.91
CA PHE A 87 1.40 -3.96 -25.61
C PHE A 87 1.77 -2.79 -26.54
N MET A 88 0.80 -2.28 -27.31
CA MET A 88 1.00 -1.09 -28.14
C MET A 88 1.29 0.15 -27.29
N PHE A 89 0.66 0.27 -26.12
CA PHE A 89 0.94 1.34 -25.17
C PHE A 89 2.38 1.30 -24.66
N GLU A 90 2.87 0.13 -24.23
CA GLU A 90 4.23 -0.04 -23.72
C GLU A 90 5.28 0.35 -24.78
N ASP A 91 5.12 -0.12 -26.03
CA ASP A 91 6.01 0.23 -27.14
C ASP A 91 6.02 1.74 -27.44
N LEU A 92 4.84 2.39 -27.39
CA LEU A 92 4.74 3.85 -27.55
C LEU A 92 5.40 4.61 -26.40
N ALA A 93 5.25 4.13 -25.17
CA ALA A 93 5.84 4.73 -23.98
C ALA A 93 7.37 4.61 -24.01
N GLU A 94 7.90 3.45 -24.38
CA GLU A 94 9.35 3.23 -24.53
C GLU A 94 9.94 4.12 -25.64
N LYS A 95 9.28 4.21 -26.80
CA LYS A 95 9.72 5.09 -27.89
C LYS A 95 9.76 6.56 -27.46
N GLU A 96 8.74 7.01 -26.72
CA GLU A 96 8.70 8.38 -26.22
C GLU A 96 9.77 8.62 -25.15
N LEU A 97 10.01 7.65 -24.27
CA LEU A 97 11.06 7.72 -23.25
C LEU A 97 12.47 7.79 -23.89
N LEU A 98 12.72 6.96 -24.90
CA LEU A 98 13.96 6.99 -25.69
C LEU A 98 14.13 8.36 -26.37
N ARG A 99 13.09 8.84 -27.07
CA ARG A 99 13.09 10.11 -27.77
C ARG A 99 13.44 11.26 -26.82
N ARG A 100 12.80 11.33 -25.66
CA ARG A 100 13.07 12.37 -24.66
C ARG A 100 14.47 12.24 -24.03
N SER A 101 14.97 11.03 -23.78
CA SER A 101 16.34 10.85 -23.26
C SER A 101 17.41 11.33 -24.23
N VAL A 102 17.21 11.12 -25.54
CA VAL A 102 18.12 11.58 -26.59
C VAL A 102 18.10 13.10 -26.68
N GLN A 103 16.94 13.73 -26.47
CA GLN A 103 16.80 15.18 -26.44
C GLN A 103 17.43 15.83 -25.20
N ALA A 104 17.29 15.19 -24.03
CA ALA A 104 17.90 15.67 -22.78
C ALA A 104 19.43 15.57 -22.81
N PHE A 105 19.97 14.51 -23.40
CA PHE A 105 21.41 14.27 -23.50
C PHE A 105 21.81 14.02 -24.95
N PRO A 106 21.91 15.07 -25.78
CA PRO A 106 22.31 14.92 -27.18
C PRO A 106 23.79 14.52 -27.26
N LEU A 107 24.10 13.58 -28.15
CA LEU A 107 25.47 13.21 -28.47
C LEU A 107 25.82 13.82 -29.84
N PRO A 108 26.95 14.52 -29.98
CA PRO A 108 27.42 15.00 -31.28
C PRO A 108 27.62 13.85 -32.28
N ASP A 109 27.61 14.20 -33.56
CA ASP A 109 27.98 13.28 -34.63
C ASP A 109 29.47 12.91 -34.55
N GLN A 110 29.91 11.96 -35.37
CA GLN A 110 31.29 11.47 -35.35
C GLN A 110 32.30 12.61 -35.56
N ALA A 111 32.01 13.57 -36.44
CA ALA A 111 32.86 14.72 -36.70
C ALA A 111 32.97 15.64 -35.47
N GLY A 112 31.85 15.93 -34.82
CA GLY A 112 31.82 16.70 -33.56
C GLY A 112 32.59 16.00 -32.44
N LEU A 113 32.46 14.68 -32.30
CA LEU A 113 33.21 13.89 -31.32
C LEU A 113 34.72 13.96 -31.57
N THR A 114 35.15 13.83 -32.82
CA THR A 114 36.58 13.97 -33.17
C THR A 114 37.10 15.36 -32.87
N ALA A 115 36.35 16.42 -33.17
CA ALA A 115 36.76 17.79 -32.90
C ALA A 115 36.89 18.07 -31.38
N LEU A 116 35.98 17.51 -30.56
CA LEU A 116 36.08 17.60 -29.10
C LEU A 116 37.32 16.87 -28.57
N ALA A 117 37.60 15.68 -29.08
CA ALA A 117 38.78 14.91 -28.69
C ALA A 117 40.09 15.61 -29.10
N GLU A 118 40.13 16.21 -30.30
CA GLU A 118 41.26 16.99 -30.77
C GLU A 118 41.52 18.24 -29.92
N LYS A 119 40.46 18.88 -29.43
CA LYS A 119 40.54 20.03 -28.55
C LYS A 119 41.05 19.66 -27.16
N GLU A 120 40.60 18.54 -26.59
CA GLU A 120 41.01 18.08 -25.26
C GLU A 120 42.43 17.51 -25.25
N TYR A 121 42.80 16.76 -26.29
CA TYR A 121 44.11 16.15 -26.45
C TYR A 121 44.80 16.67 -27.74
N PRO A 122 45.35 17.89 -27.72
CA PRO A 122 46.00 18.48 -28.88
C PRO A 122 47.34 17.78 -29.20
N LEU A 123 47.68 17.73 -30.48
CA LEU A 123 48.98 17.25 -30.97
C LEU A 123 49.77 18.41 -31.56
N TYR A 124 51.03 18.54 -31.17
CA TYR A 124 51.94 19.50 -31.78
C TYR A 124 52.30 19.06 -33.21
N LYS A 125 52.30 20.04 -34.12
CA LYS A 125 52.66 19.85 -35.52
C LYS A 125 54.04 20.41 -35.79
N ARG A 126 54.68 19.89 -36.83
CA ARG A 126 55.95 20.44 -37.33
C ARG A 126 55.77 21.93 -37.65
N GLY A 127 56.65 22.77 -37.13
CA GLY A 127 56.58 24.22 -37.26
C GLY A 127 56.04 24.93 -36.02
N ASP A 128 55.45 24.21 -35.07
CA ASP A 128 54.93 24.82 -33.83
C ASP A 128 56.07 25.31 -32.93
N GLN A 129 55.86 26.46 -32.29
CA GLN A 129 56.77 26.96 -31.27
C GLN A 129 56.47 26.25 -29.94
N VAL A 130 57.43 25.50 -29.43
CA VAL A 130 57.26 24.65 -28.25
C VAL A 130 58.25 25.01 -27.15
N ARG A 131 57.83 24.80 -25.89
CA ARG A 131 58.67 24.95 -24.69
C ARG A 131 58.61 23.64 -23.91
N ILE A 132 59.72 22.91 -23.89
CA ILE A 132 59.81 21.55 -23.36
C ILE A 132 60.60 21.54 -22.05
N VAL A 133 59.93 21.16 -20.97
CA VAL A 133 60.58 20.85 -19.69
C VAL A 133 60.99 19.38 -19.70
N HIS A 134 62.27 19.09 -19.42
CA HIS A 134 62.82 17.73 -19.47
C HIS A 134 63.98 17.57 -18.47
N LYS A 135 64.28 16.33 -18.08
CA LYS A 135 65.41 16.02 -17.19
C LYS A 135 66.72 16.15 -17.96
N LEU A 136 67.64 16.96 -17.43
CA LEU A 136 69.02 17.01 -17.93
C LEU A 136 69.86 15.86 -17.33
N ASN A 137 69.54 15.51 -16.08
CA ASN A 137 70.04 14.35 -15.36
C ASN A 137 68.96 13.92 -14.33
N PRO A 138 69.13 12.80 -13.59
CA PRO A 138 68.11 12.32 -12.65
C PRO A 138 67.72 13.32 -11.54
N PHE A 139 68.53 14.36 -11.31
CA PHE A 139 68.38 15.30 -10.20
C PHE A 139 68.08 16.75 -10.64
N SER A 140 68.05 17.04 -11.95
CA SER A 140 67.86 18.39 -12.47
C SER A 140 67.00 18.42 -13.73
N VAL A 141 66.16 19.46 -13.80
CA VAL A 141 65.28 19.73 -14.93
C VAL A 141 65.77 20.95 -15.70
N GLY A 142 65.63 20.91 -17.02
CA GLY A 142 65.96 21.98 -17.94
C GLY A 142 64.80 22.30 -18.86
N VAL A 143 64.87 23.48 -19.50
CA VAL A 143 63.85 23.95 -20.43
C VAL A 143 64.49 24.18 -21.80
N THR A 144 63.91 23.58 -22.84
CA THR A 144 64.29 23.83 -24.23
C THR A 144 63.12 24.46 -24.97
N SER A 145 63.34 25.64 -25.53
CA SER A 145 62.34 26.35 -26.35
C SER A 145 62.81 26.48 -27.79
N GLY A 146 61.90 26.38 -28.75
CA GLY A 146 62.21 26.57 -30.17
C GLY A 146 61.12 26.01 -31.09
N ILE A 147 61.43 25.91 -32.38
CA ILE A 147 60.51 25.38 -33.40
C ILE A 147 60.62 23.84 -33.42
N LEU A 148 59.47 23.17 -33.36
CA LEU A 148 59.37 21.72 -33.48
C LEU A 148 59.66 21.28 -34.92
N TYR A 149 60.71 20.47 -35.10
CA TYR A 149 61.04 19.88 -36.40
C TYR A 149 60.44 18.49 -36.58
N GLU A 150 60.49 17.66 -35.54
CA GLU A 150 60.07 16.26 -35.59
C GLU A 150 59.74 15.76 -34.18
N ALA A 151 58.69 14.97 -34.03
CA ALA A 151 58.38 14.21 -32.82
C ALA A 151 57.93 12.79 -33.23
N ARG A 152 58.87 11.85 -33.30
CA ARG A 152 58.61 10.46 -33.72
C ARG A 152 59.45 9.48 -32.92
N ASN A 153 58.92 8.28 -32.69
CA ASN A 153 59.59 7.18 -31.98
C ASN A 153 60.18 7.58 -30.61
N GLY A 154 59.49 8.47 -29.88
CA GLY A 154 59.93 8.95 -28.57
C GLY A 154 61.10 9.94 -28.60
N VAL A 155 61.45 10.50 -29.76
CA VAL A 155 62.46 11.55 -29.91
C VAL A 155 61.82 12.83 -30.43
N ILE A 156 62.08 13.94 -29.73
CA ILE A 156 61.57 15.28 -30.03
C ILE A 156 62.75 16.16 -30.46
N ARG A 157 62.69 16.71 -31.67
CA ARG A 157 63.70 17.61 -32.24
C ARG A 157 63.21 19.05 -32.24
N VAL A 158 63.93 19.90 -31.52
CA VAL A 158 63.67 21.34 -31.42
C VAL A 158 64.92 22.08 -31.87
N GLY A 159 64.90 22.65 -33.09
CA GLY A 159 66.09 23.16 -33.76
C GLY A 159 67.22 22.12 -33.83
N ASN A 160 68.39 22.44 -33.26
CA ASN A 160 69.54 21.54 -33.21
C ASN A 160 69.57 20.60 -31.98
N LYS A 161 68.56 20.66 -31.11
CA LYS A 161 68.49 19.86 -29.87
C LYS A 161 67.57 18.65 -30.05
N SER A 162 67.99 17.51 -29.51
CA SER A 162 67.22 16.27 -29.49
C SER A 162 66.92 15.87 -28.05
N ILE A 163 65.64 15.73 -27.71
CA ILE A 163 65.14 15.40 -26.37
C ILE A 163 64.39 14.08 -26.47
N ARG A 164 64.54 13.18 -25.50
CA ARG A 164 63.71 11.96 -25.46
C ARG A 164 62.42 12.26 -24.73
N LEU A 165 61.31 11.74 -25.23
CA LEU A 165 60.00 11.86 -24.59
C LEU A 165 60.02 11.32 -23.15
N ARG A 166 60.79 10.24 -22.90
CA ARG A 166 60.98 9.67 -21.56
C ARG A 166 61.60 10.66 -20.57
N ASP A 167 62.40 11.61 -21.03
CA ASP A 167 63.05 12.62 -20.17
C ASP A 167 62.05 13.68 -19.71
N MET A 168 60.86 13.76 -20.32
CA MET A 168 59.76 14.61 -19.88
C MET A 168 58.93 13.96 -18.76
N LEU A 169 59.02 12.64 -18.56
CA LEU A 169 58.20 11.90 -17.61
C LEU A 169 58.76 11.95 -16.18
N GLY A 170 57.87 11.85 -15.19
CA GLY A 170 58.22 11.93 -13.76
C GLY A 170 58.76 13.31 -13.35
N ILE A 171 58.32 14.36 -14.05
CA ILE A 171 58.40 15.76 -13.63
C ILE A 171 56.95 16.15 -13.29
N THR A 172 56.73 16.78 -12.15
CA THR A 172 55.40 17.19 -11.68
C THR A 172 54.65 17.96 -12.76
N ASP A 173 53.41 17.56 -13.04
CA ASP A 173 52.48 18.14 -14.03
C ASP A 173 52.93 18.16 -15.50
N ASN A 174 54.05 17.52 -15.85
CA ASN A 174 54.59 17.54 -17.22
C ASN A 174 54.07 16.41 -18.12
N GLU A 175 53.36 15.43 -17.55
CA GLU A 175 52.86 14.26 -18.29
C GLU A 175 51.83 14.65 -19.36
N ARG A 176 50.97 15.64 -19.08
CA ARG A 176 50.03 16.19 -20.05
C ARG A 176 50.71 16.88 -21.22
N GLU A 177 51.82 17.58 -20.97
CA GLU A 177 52.61 18.23 -22.02
C GLU A 177 53.39 17.19 -22.85
N ALA A 178 53.91 16.13 -22.21
CA ALA A 178 54.59 15.04 -22.91
C ALA A 178 53.65 14.34 -23.92
N LEU A 179 52.39 14.10 -23.55
CA LEU A 179 51.40 13.47 -24.44
C LEU A 179 51.25 14.20 -25.77
N LYS A 180 51.31 15.54 -25.80
CA LYS A 180 51.15 16.34 -27.04
C LYS A 180 52.22 16.07 -28.10
N PHE A 181 53.33 15.44 -27.73
CA PHE A 181 54.41 15.01 -28.64
C PHE A 181 54.36 13.51 -28.96
N ASP A 182 53.53 12.74 -28.25
CA ASP A 182 53.33 11.31 -28.44
C ASP A 182 52.08 11.06 -29.29
N GLU A 183 52.26 10.95 -30.61
CA GLU A 183 51.18 10.72 -31.56
C GLU A 183 50.40 9.41 -31.26
N PRO A 184 51.04 8.24 -31.12
CA PRO A 184 50.33 7.01 -30.73
C PRO A 184 49.60 7.12 -29.39
N GLY A 185 50.24 7.69 -28.37
CA GLY A 185 49.64 7.87 -27.05
C GLY A 185 48.43 8.80 -27.08
N THR A 186 48.52 9.91 -27.80
CA THR A 186 47.41 10.88 -27.91
C THR A 186 46.25 10.34 -28.73
N LEU A 187 46.51 9.66 -29.86
CA LEU A 187 45.42 9.04 -30.65
C LEU A 187 44.65 8.03 -29.81
N ARG A 188 45.36 7.18 -29.05
CA ARG A 188 44.74 6.28 -28.09
C ARG A 188 43.91 7.02 -27.03
N ARG A 189 44.43 8.11 -26.47
CA ARG A 189 43.70 8.94 -25.49
C ARG A 189 42.45 9.61 -26.08
N ARG A 190 42.49 10.03 -27.35
CA ARG A 190 41.33 10.57 -28.07
C ARG A 190 40.26 9.51 -28.26
N GLU A 191 40.64 8.29 -28.65
CA GLU A 191 39.72 7.17 -28.75
C GLU A 191 39.11 6.82 -27.39
N GLU A 192 39.93 6.70 -26.34
CA GLU A 192 39.49 6.50 -24.95
C GLU A 192 38.49 7.59 -24.53
N PHE A 193 38.79 8.86 -24.79
CA PHE A 193 37.90 9.99 -24.49
C PHE A 193 36.55 9.93 -25.24
N ILE A 194 36.56 9.59 -26.53
CA ILE A 194 35.30 9.44 -27.29
C ILE A 194 34.46 8.30 -26.71
N GLN A 195 35.10 7.19 -26.33
CA GLN A 195 34.41 6.08 -25.69
C GLN A 195 33.87 6.48 -24.32
N GLU A 196 34.65 7.16 -23.48
CA GLU A 196 34.22 7.69 -22.18
C GLU A 196 33.05 8.68 -22.31
N LEU A 197 33.07 9.55 -23.33
CA LEU A 197 31.97 10.47 -23.58
C LEU A 197 30.70 9.71 -23.99
N ARG A 198 30.82 8.69 -24.84
CA ARG A 198 29.68 7.84 -25.25
C ARG A 198 29.10 7.06 -24.07
N THR A 199 29.95 6.39 -23.30
CA THR A 199 29.53 5.59 -22.15
C THR A 199 28.92 6.47 -21.06
N SER A 200 29.53 7.62 -20.75
CA SER A 200 28.98 8.56 -19.77
C SER A 200 27.66 9.19 -20.24
N THR A 201 27.51 9.50 -21.52
CA THR A 201 26.25 10.03 -22.07
C THR A 201 25.15 8.98 -22.05
N GLU A 202 25.45 7.74 -22.43
CA GLU A 202 24.47 6.65 -22.37
C GLU A 202 24.08 6.32 -20.93
N ALA A 203 25.04 6.32 -19.98
CA ALA A 203 24.74 6.16 -18.57
C ALA A 203 23.80 7.27 -18.05
N LYS A 204 24.03 8.52 -18.44
CA LYS A 204 23.11 9.64 -18.12
C LYS A 204 21.74 9.44 -18.73
N ARG A 205 21.65 8.96 -19.98
CA ARG A 205 20.36 8.64 -20.61
C ARG A 205 19.63 7.53 -19.88
N ILE A 206 20.31 6.45 -19.51
CA ILE A 206 19.74 5.34 -18.74
C ILE A 206 19.20 5.85 -17.40
N ALA A 207 20.01 6.57 -16.63
CA ALA A 207 19.59 7.12 -15.34
C ALA A 207 18.37 8.06 -15.49
N TRP A 208 18.36 8.90 -16.52
CA TRP A 208 17.23 9.77 -16.82
C TRP A 208 15.97 8.98 -17.20
N ARG A 209 16.11 7.92 -18.00
CA ARG A 209 14.99 7.04 -18.37
C ARG A 209 14.41 6.35 -17.15
N GLU A 210 15.24 5.86 -16.25
CA GLU A 210 14.80 5.23 -14.99
C GLU A 210 14.01 6.22 -14.12
N GLU A 211 14.56 7.42 -13.90
CA GLU A 211 13.94 8.48 -13.10
C GLU A 211 12.61 8.98 -13.69
N ASN A 212 12.52 9.12 -15.02
CA ASN A 212 11.36 9.71 -15.69
C ASN A 212 10.35 8.67 -16.23
N SER A 213 10.65 7.36 -16.10
CA SER A 213 9.84 6.27 -16.65
C SER A 213 8.38 6.35 -16.20
N ALA A 214 8.12 6.37 -14.90
CA ALA A 214 6.76 6.39 -14.35
C ALA A 214 5.94 7.60 -14.83
N ALA A 215 6.55 8.78 -14.88
CA ALA A 215 5.89 10.00 -15.33
C ALA A 215 5.54 9.97 -16.82
N VAL A 216 6.48 9.53 -17.67
CA VAL A 216 6.26 9.40 -19.12
C VAL A 216 5.22 8.32 -19.42
N PHE A 217 5.28 7.17 -18.74
CA PHE A 217 4.30 6.09 -18.90
C PHE A 217 2.89 6.55 -18.52
N ALA A 218 2.72 7.25 -17.40
CA ALA A 218 1.42 7.79 -17.00
C ALA A 218 0.88 8.80 -18.02
N GLU A 219 1.73 9.69 -18.54
CA GLU A 219 1.36 10.68 -19.57
C GLU A 219 0.92 9.99 -20.87
N VAL A 220 1.69 9.01 -21.35
CA VAL A 220 1.40 8.27 -22.57
C VAL A 220 0.14 7.40 -22.39
N LYS A 221 -0.05 6.78 -21.23
CA LYS A 221 -1.24 5.97 -20.92
C LYS A 221 -2.50 6.80 -21.01
N LYS A 222 -2.47 8.01 -20.43
CA LYS A 222 -3.59 8.97 -20.53
C LYS A 222 -3.89 9.35 -21.97
N LYS A 223 -2.87 9.70 -22.77
CA LYS A 223 -3.04 10.05 -24.18
C LYS A 223 -3.58 8.89 -25.03
N CYS A 224 -3.11 7.68 -24.80
CA CYS A 224 -3.60 6.48 -25.48
C CYS A 224 -5.06 6.19 -25.11
N GLY A 225 -5.42 6.34 -23.83
CA GLY A 225 -6.80 6.23 -23.37
C GLY A 225 -7.72 7.24 -24.05
N GLU A 226 -7.35 8.53 -24.04
CA GLU A 226 -8.09 9.58 -24.73
C GLU A 226 -8.24 9.32 -26.25
N GLN A 227 -7.21 8.74 -26.88
CA GLN A 227 -7.26 8.38 -28.28
C GLN A 227 -8.22 7.21 -28.54
N ASN A 228 -8.19 6.16 -27.71
CA ASN A 228 -9.14 5.04 -27.80
C ASN A 228 -10.59 5.52 -27.61
N GLU A 229 -10.83 6.42 -26.67
CA GLU A 229 -12.16 7.01 -26.45
C GLU A 229 -12.67 7.77 -27.68
N ARG A 230 -11.80 8.59 -28.30
CA ARG A 230 -12.09 9.32 -29.54
C ARG A 230 -12.34 8.39 -30.73
N MET A 231 -11.75 7.20 -30.74
CA MET A 231 -11.99 6.19 -31.77
C MET A 231 -13.30 5.42 -31.56
N GLY A 232 -14.01 5.66 -30.45
CA GLY A 232 -15.29 5.02 -30.14
C GLY A 232 -15.19 3.79 -29.24
N PHE A 233 -14.01 3.49 -28.68
CA PHE A 233 -13.87 2.46 -27.66
C PHE A 233 -14.22 3.01 -26.28
N THR A 234 -14.74 2.14 -25.43
CA THR A 234 -15.09 2.46 -24.04
C THR A 234 -14.37 1.50 -23.12
N TYR A 235 -13.67 2.04 -22.12
CA TYR A 235 -12.92 1.22 -21.17
C TYR A 235 -13.82 0.76 -20.02
N LEU A 236 -13.92 -0.55 -19.82
CA LEU A 236 -14.73 -1.18 -18.79
C LEU A 236 -14.13 -2.54 -18.42
N ASP A 237 -14.03 -2.85 -17.13
CA ASP A 237 -13.54 -4.15 -16.61
C ASP A 237 -12.17 -4.56 -17.21
N ASP A 238 -11.23 -3.61 -17.24
CA ASP A 238 -9.88 -3.76 -17.83
C ASP A 238 -9.82 -4.04 -19.34
N GLU A 239 -10.94 -3.92 -20.06
CA GLU A 239 -11.04 -4.17 -21.50
C GLU A 239 -11.53 -2.93 -22.28
N TRP A 240 -11.04 -2.77 -23.52
CA TRP A 240 -11.56 -1.78 -24.47
C TRP A 240 -12.68 -2.38 -25.30
N LEU A 241 -13.91 -1.97 -25.00
CA LEU A 241 -15.11 -2.50 -25.64
C LEU A 241 -15.55 -1.61 -26.81
N ASN A 242 -16.00 -2.24 -27.89
CA ASN A 242 -16.74 -1.55 -28.95
C ASN A 242 -18.19 -1.26 -28.48
N GLU A 243 -18.94 -0.52 -29.29
CA GLU A 243 -20.33 -0.15 -28.97
C GLU A 243 -21.21 -1.37 -28.65
N ASN A 244 -21.18 -2.43 -29.48
CA ASN A 244 -22.07 -3.57 -29.32
C ASN A 244 -21.79 -4.33 -28.03
N ASP A 245 -20.51 -4.60 -27.76
CA ASP A 245 -20.05 -5.34 -26.59
C ASP A 245 -20.28 -4.53 -25.30
N LEU A 246 -20.10 -3.20 -25.38
CA LEU A 246 -20.42 -2.28 -24.30
C LEU A 246 -21.90 -2.37 -23.90
N TYR A 247 -22.82 -2.26 -24.87
CA TYR A 247 -24.25 -2.37 -24.59
C TYR A 247 -24.61 -3.72 -23.96
N GLN A 248 -24.10 -4.82 -24.52
CA GLN A 248 -24.37 -6.15 -23.97
C GLN A 248 -23.88 -6.27 -22.52
N ARG A 249 -22.63 -5.87 -22.26
CA ARG A 249 -22.01 -6.00 -20.92
C ARG A 249 -22.70 -5.10 -19.89
N VAL A 250 -22.91 -3.83 -20.19
CA VAL A 250 -23.53 -2.87 -19.25
C VAL A 250 -24.99 -3.23 -18.99
N VAL A 251 -25.74 -3.66 -20.03
CA VAL A 251 -27.14 -4.10 -19.85
C VAL A 251 -27.20 -5.36 -19.01
N SER A 252 -26.35 -6.36 -19.26
CA SER A 252 -26.34 -7.59 -18.48
C SER A 252 -26.03 -7.33 -17.01
N ASN A 253 -24.98 -6.55 -16.74
CA ASN A 253 -24.61 -6.14 -15.37
C ASN A 253 -25.75 -5.35 -14.69
N SER A 254 -26.34 -4.38 -15.40
CA SER A 254 -27.44 -3.56 -14.87
C SER A 254 -28.71 -4.39 -14.65
N PHE A 255 -29.02 -5.34 -15.52
CA PHE A 255 -30.18 -6.21 -15.40
C PHE A 255 -30.06 -7.12 -14.18
N ASN A 256 -28.91 -7.78 -14.01
CA ASN A 256 -28.64 -8.64 -12.85
C ASN A 256 -28.75 -7.86 -11.55
N ARG A 257 -28.18 -6.64 -11.50
CA ARG A 257 -28.31 -5.70 -10.38
C ARG A 257 -29.77 -5.38 -10.05
N LEU A 258 -30.55 -5.00 -11.05
CA LEU A 258 -31.93 -4.56 -10.87
C LEU A 258 -32.86 -5.71 -10.47
N MET A 259 -32.66 -6.90 -11.04
CA MET A 259 -33.36 -8.12 -10.65
C MET A 259 -33.01 -8.54 -9.22
N ALA A 260 -31.73 -8.49 -8.86
CA ALA A 260 -31.26 -8.74 -7.51
C ALA A 260 -31.92 -7.80 -6.48
N LYS A 261 -31.97 -6.49 -6.79
CA LYS A 261 -32.66 -5.47 -5.97
C LYS A 261 -34.16 -5.76 -5.84
N LYS A 262 -34.85 -6.03 -6.95
CA LYS A 262 -36.29 -6.37 -6.96
C LYS A 262 -36.58 -7.61 -6.11
N ASN A 263 -35.79 -8.67 -6.26
CA ASN A 263 -35.97 -9.92 -5.50
C ASN A 263 -35.73 -9.70 -4.00
N PHE A 264 -34.76 -8.86 -3.64
CA PHE A 264 -34.51 -8.49 -2.26
C PHE A 264 -35.67 -7.68 -1.66
N GLU A 265 -36.18 -6.67 -2.36
CA GLU A 265 -37.35 -5.89 -1.94
C GLU A 265 -38.59 -6.77 -1.77
N TYR A 266 -38.82 -7.71 -2.70
CA TYR A 266 -39.90 -8.69 -2.61
C TYR A 266 -39.76 -9.60 -1.38
N ALA A 267 -38.55 -10.12 -1.12
CA ALA A 267 -38.29 -10.95 0.06
C ALA A 267 -38.47 -10.18 1.38
N GLN A 268 -38.07 -8.90 1.42
CA GLN A 268 -38.32 -8.04 2.58
C GLN A 268 -39.82 -7.82 2.81
N ASN A 269 -40.58 -7.58 1.75
CA ASN A 269 -42.04 -7.40 1.85
C ASN A 269 -42.73 -8.66 2.37
N ILE A 270 -42.34 -9.85 1.92
CA ILE A 270 -42.86 -11.12 2.46
C ILE A 270 -42.55 -11.25 3.95
N LYS A 271 -41.27 -11.05 4.34
CA LYS A 271 -40.87 -11.17 5.74
C LYS A 271 -41.63 -10.18 6.63
N HIS A 272 -41.84 -8.95 6.15
CA HIS A 272 -42.63 -7.96 6.88
C HIS A 272 -44.09 -8.42 7.07
N GLN A 273 -44.71 -9.00 6.03
CA GLN A 273 -46.07 -9.57 6.14
C GLN A 273 -46.12 -10.76 7.12
N GLU A 274 -45.11 -11.64 7.12
CA GLU A 274 -44.99 -12.74 8.07
C GLU A 274 -44.84 -12.23 9.51
N ASP A 275 -43.96 -11.25 9.75
CA ASP A 275 -43.76 -10.65 11.07
C ASP A 275 -45.06 -9.99 11.58
N VAL A 276 -45.84 -9.34 10.71
CA VAL A 276 -47.15 -8.77 11.05
C VAL A 276 -48.16 -9.86 11.40
N LEU A 277 -48.22 -10.96 10.64
CA LEU A 277 -49.12 -12.09 10.92
C LEU A 277 -48.75 -12.81 12.22
N LEU A 278 -47.46 -13.03 12.48
CA LEU A 278 -46.96 -13.60 13.74
C LEU A 278 -47.32 -12.70 14.93
N GLY A 279 -47.12 -11.38 14.80
CA GLY A 279 -47.56 -10.44 15.83
C GLY A 279 -49.07 -10.49 16.08
N GLN A 280 -49.89 -10.64 15.03
CA GLN A 280 -51.34 -10.82 15.20
C GLN A 280 -51.69 -12.13 15.91
N LEU A 281 -51.00 -13.23 15.61
CA LEU A 281 -51.19 -14.53 16.25
C LEU A 281 -50.73 -14.53 17.72
N GLU A 282 -49.62 -13.88 18.04
CA GLU A 282 -49.13 -13.72 19.42
C GLU A 282 -50.09 -12.88 20.27
N VAL A 283 -50.64 -11.80 19.71
CA VAL A 283 -51.67 -11.00 20.37
C VAL A 283 -52.93 -11.83 20.63
N ARG A 284 -53.33 -12.69 19.69
CA ARG A 284 -54.48 -13.60 19.86
C ARG A 284 -54.21 -14.68 20.91
N ALA A 285 -53.03 -15.30 20.89
CA ALA A 285 -52.62 -16.30 21.87
C ALA A 285 -52.44 -15.71 23.28
N ALA A 286 -51.99 -14.45 23.38
CA ALA A 286 -51.94 -13.73 24.64
C ALA A 286 -53.35 -13.37 25.16
N ALA A 287 -54.28 -13.01 24.27
CA ALA A 287 -55.68 -12.81 24.63
C ALA A 287 -56.35 -14.11 25.12
N ASP A 288 -56.05 -15.26 24.52
CA ASP A 288 -56.55 -16.57 24.95
C ASP A 288 -55.95 -17.03 26.29
N ARG A 289 -54.71 -16.63 26.62
CA ARG A 289 -54.05 -16.93 27.91
C ARG A 289 -54.47 -16.02 29.07
N LEU A 290 -55.04 -14.84 28.78
CA LEU A 290 -55.44 -13.85 29.79
C LEU A 290 -56.89 -13.96 30.26
N SER A 291 -57.59 -15.06 29.94
CA SER A 291 -58.97 -15.27 30.42
C SER A 291 -59.10 -16.38 31.47
N PRO A 292 -59.08 -16.04 32.78
CA PRO A 292 -59.76 -16.79 33.83
C PRO A 292 -61.15 -16.18 34.15
N PRO A 293 -62.09 -16.97 34.70
CA PRO A 293 -63.47 -16.57 34.89
C PRO A 293 -63.61 -15.54 36.02
N GLY A 294 -64.25 -14.41 35.71
CA GLY A 294 -64.77 -13.48 36.72
C GLY A 294 -63.96 -12.21 36.93
N GLN A 295 -63.97 -11.32 35.93
CA GLN A 295 -64.27 -9.89 36.09
C GLN A 295 -64.35 -9.27 34.68
N HIS A 296 -65.56 -9.05 34.19
CA HIS A 296 -65.77 -8.36 32.93
C HIS A 296 -65.31 -6.90 33.06
N ILE A 297 -64.11 -6.60 32.57
CA ILE A 297 -63.79 -5.24 32.13
C ILE A 297 -64.54 -5.04 30.82
N SER A 298 -65.34 -3.97 30.71
CA SER A 298 -66.16 -3.77 29.52
C SER A 298 -65.26 -3.57 28.29
N PRO A 299 -65.66 -4.05 27.09
CA PRO A 299 -64.91 -3.81 25.86
C PRO A 299 -64.62 -2.33 25.58
N ALA A 300 -65.44 -1.41 26.10
CA ALA A 300 -65.24 0.04 25.97
C ALA A 300 -64.03 0.54 26.80
N ASP A 301 -63.80 -0.01 27.99
CA ASP A 301 -62.71 0.41 28.88
C ASP A 301 -61.34 -0.05 28.36
N GLU A 302 -61.27 -1.25 27.77
CA GLU A 302 -60.06 -1.78 27.16
C GLU A 302 -59.69 -1.03 25.87
N ILE A 303 -60.69 -0.62 25.08
CA ILE A 303 -60.48 0.22 23.89
C ILE A 303 -60.00 1.61 24.28
N ASN A 304 -60.59 2.23 25.32
CA ASN A 304 -60.17 3.53 25.84
C ASN A 304 -58.74 3.48 26.39
N ARG A 305 -58.38 2.44 27.14
CA ARG A 305 -57.00 2.24 27.64
C ARG A 305 -56.01 2.11 26.50
N ARG A 306 -56.34 1.35 25.45
CA ARG A 306 -55.48 1.21 24.25
C ARG A 306 -55.36 2.50 23.46
N GLN A 307 -56.44 3.28 23.32
CA GLN A 307 -56.39 4.59 22.67
C GLN A 307 -55.52 5.58 23.46
N GLN A 308 -55.66 5.63 24.78
CA GLN A 308 -54.81 6.48 25.64
C GLN A 308 -53.33 6.07 25.56
N THR A 309 -53.04 4.77 25.51
CA THR A 309 -51.65 4.28 25.39
C THR A 309 -51.04 4.61 24.02
N LYS A 310 -51.83 4.52 22.94
CA LYS A 310 -51.40 4.93 21.60
C LYS A 310 -51.18 6.44 21.49
N LEU A 311 -52.06 7.25 22.08
CA LEU A 311 -51.91 8.70 22.13
C LEU A 311 -50.69 9.11 22.96
N ALA A 312 -50.43 8.43 24.08
CA ALA A 312 -49.23 8.68 24.89
C ALA A 312 -47.93 8.34 24.14
N ARG A 313 -47.90 7.25 23.36
CA ARG A 313 -46.74 6.91 22.51
C ARG A 313 -46.54 7.91 21.37
N ALA A 314 -47.61 8.32 20.70
CA ALA A 314 -47.53 9.34 19.64
C ALA A 314 -47.02 10.68 20.20
N ALA A 315 -47.50 11.11 21.37
CA ALA A 315 -47.02 12.31 22.05
C ALA A 315 -45.54 12.22 22.45
N ALA A 316 -45.08 11.05 22.92
CA ALA A 316 -43.67 10.83 23.25
C ALA A 316 -42.76 10.85 22.00
N GLU A 317 -43.22 10.30 20.87
CA GLU A 317 -42.50 10.37 19.60
C GLU A 317 -42.43 11.80 19.05
N GLU A 318 -43.50 12.59 19.16
CA GLU A 318 -43.50 14.00 18.77
C GLU A 318 -42.55 14.84 19.65
N GLN A 319 -42.54 14.62 20.96
CA GLN A 319 -41.59 15.26 21.87
C GLN A 319 -40.13 14.88 21.54
N ALA A 320 -39.86 13.62 21.22
CA ALA A 320 -38.53 13.18 20.79
C ALA A 320 -38.08 13.82 19.46
N ARG A 321 -39.01 13.96 18.50
CA ARG A 321 -38.73 14.66 17.23
C ARG A 321 -38.46 16.15 17.45
N GLN A 322 -39.20 16.81 18.34
CA GLN A 322 -38.98 18.23 18.67
C GLN A 322 -37.62 18.44 19.36
N LEU A 323 -37.25 17.59 20.32
CA LEU A 323 -35.92 17.61 20.95
C LEU A 323 -34.78 17.36 19.95
N ALA A 324 -34.97 16.43 18.99
CA ALA A 324 -33.99 16.18 17.94
C ALA A 324 -33.84 17.37 16.97
N GLN A 325 -34.94 18.05 16.64
CA GLN A 325 -34.91 19.28 15.83
C GLN A 325 -34.24 20.43 16.57
N GLN A 326 -34.49 20.61 17.87
CA GLN A 326 -33.80 21.60 18.69
C GLN A 326 -32.29 21.36 18.76
N LYS A 327 -31.85 20.12 19.00
CA LYS A 327 -30.43 19.78 19.01
C LYS A 327 -29.75 20.00 17.65
N LYS A 328 -30.46 19.75 16.54
CA LYS A 328 -29.94 20.05 15.20
C LYS A 328 -29.80 21.55 14.96
N ALA A 329 -30.81 22.34 15.34
CA ALA A 329 -30.76 23.80 15.22
C ALA A 329 -29.64 24.42 16.10
N GLU A 330 -29.42 23.88 17.30
CA GLU A 330 -28.33 24.31 18.19
C GLU A 330 -26.94 23.96 17.62
N ALA A 331 -26.77 22.75 17.05
CA ALA A 331 -25.53 22.36 16.39
C ALA A 331 -25.24 23.20 15.13
N GLU A 332 -26.27 23.53 14.35
CA GLU A 332 -26.15 24.43 13.19
C GLU A 332 -25.80 25.87 13.61
N ALA A 333 -26.36 26.36 14.73
CA ALA A 333 -26.02 27.67 15.29
C ALA A 333 -24.57 27.72 15.78
N LEU A 334 -24.09 26.68 16.48
CA LEU A 334 -22.70 26.57 16.92
C LEU A 334 -21.73 26.53 15.72
N LEU A 335 -22.06 25.78 14.67
CA LEU A 335 -21.26 25.76 13.43
C LEU A 335 -21.27 27.10 12.70
N ALA A 336 -22.38 27.85 12.73
CA ALA A 336 -22.46 29.18 12.15
C ALA A 336 -21.62 30.19 12.95
N GLU A 337 -21.64 30.12 14.28
CA GLU A 337 -20.78 30.94 15.15
C GLU A 337 -19.30 30.61 14.96
N GLU A 338 -18.92 29.33 14.86
CA GLU A 338 -17.55 28.91 14.62
C GLU A 338 -17.04 29.41 13.25
N LYS A 339 -17.88 29.34 12.22
CA LYS A 339 -17.57 29.90 10.89
C LYS A 339 -17.43 31.43 10.93
N ALA A 340 -18.29 32.12 11.67
CA ALA A 340 -18.20 33.57 11.83
C ALA A 340 -16.94 33.98 12.63
N ALA A 341 -16.56 33.22 13.66
CA ALA A 341 -15.33 33.44 14.42
C ALA A 341 -14.08 33.21 13.56
N LYS A 342 -14.06 32.15 12.75
CA LYS A 342 -12.98 31.88 11.78
C LYS A 342 -12.85 32.99 10.73
N GLN A 343 -13.96 33.52 10.24
CA GLN A 343 -13.95 34.64 9.29
C GLN A 343 -13.43 35.94 9.91
N ARG A 344 -13.77 36.22 11.17
CA ARG A 344 -13.23 37.38 11.90
C ARG A 344 -11.73 37.25 12.15
N ALA A 345 -11.26 36.07 12.56
CA ALA A 345 -9.84 35.80 12.76
C ALA A 345 -9.02 35.92 11.46
N LEU A 346 -9.58 35.48 10.32
CA LEU A 346 -8.95 35.67 9.00
C LEU A 346 -8.90 37.16 8.60
N ALA A 347 -9.97 37.92 8.84
CA ALA A 347 -9.99 39.36 8.56
C ALA A 347 -9.01 40.15 9.42
N GLU A 348 -8.86 39.79 10.71
CA GLU A 348 -7.86 40.38 11.61
C GLU A 348 -6.43 40.03 11.19
N ALA A 349 -6.18 38.79 10.76
CA ALA A 349 -4.88 38.37 10.22
C ALA A 349 -4.53 39.10 8.91
N GLU A 350 -5.49 39.33 8.03
CA GLU A 350 -5.29 40.14 6.81
C GLU A 350 -5.05 41.63 7.13
N ALA A 351 -5.74 42.19 8.12
CA ALA A 351 -5.50 43.56 8.57
C ALA A 351 -4.10 43.73 9.20
N ALA A 352 -3.66 42.76 10.00
CA ALA A 352 -2.31 42.72 10.56
C ALA A 352 -1.23 42.59 9.48
N ARG A 353 -1.47 41.79 8.43
CA ARG A 353 -0.58 41.71 7.26
C ARG A 353 -0.50 43.03 6.49
N LYS A 354 -1.62 43.72 6.31
CA LYS A 354 -1.63 45.04 5.66
C LYS A 354 -0.92 46.12 6.50
N GLN A 355 -1.00 46.06 7.83
CA GLN A 355 -0.22 46.94 8.70
C GLN A 355 1.27 46.63 8.64
N ALA A 356 1.66 45.36 8.62
CA ALA A 356 3.06 44.95 8.45
C ALA A 356 3.64 45.34 7.07
N GLU A 357 2.85 45.28 5.99
CA GLU A 357 3.26 45.78 4.66
C GLU A 357 3.41 47.30 4.61
N LEU A 358 2.60 48.05 5.36
CA LEU A 358 2.73 49.51 5.47
C LEU A 358 3.95 49.91 6.30
N GLU A 359 4.28 49.16 7.35
CA GLU A 359 5.52 49.34 8.13
C GLU A 359 6.77 48.95 7.32
N ALA A 360 6.66 47.99 6.40
CA ALA A 360 7.74 47.60 5.49
C ALA A 360 8.02 48.61 4.35
N GLN A 361 7.15 49.61 4.12
CA GLN A 361 7.36 50.68 3.13
C GLN A 361 8.10 51.92 3.70
N GLY A 362 8.54 51.89 4.97
CA GLY A 362 9.13 53.05 5.65
C GLY A 362 10.65 53.08 5.80
N VAL A 363 11.40 52.08 5.31
CA VAL A 363 12.86 52.05 5.48
C VAL A 363 13.52 51.66 4.18
N ASP A 364 14.28 52.60 3.61
CA ASP A 364 15.08 52.37 2.43
C ASP A 364 16.57 52.67 2.73
N ILE A 365 17.44 51.93 2.02
CA ILE A 365 18.91 52.07 1.86
C ILE A 365 19.75 51.37 2.97
N LYS A 366 20.66 50.39 2.73
CA LYS A 366 21.58 50.07 1.60
C LYS A 366 22.13 48.61 1.61
N THR A 367 22.07 47.97 0.44
CA THR A 367 22.96 46.99 -0.23
C THR A 367 23.89 46.01 0.54
N ASP A 368 23.75 44.71 0.28
CA ASP A 368 24.75 43.92 -0.49
C ASP A 368 24.15 42.62 -1.08
N PHE A 369 24.66 42.24 -2.26
CA PHE A 369 24.15 41.19 -3.14
C PHE A 369 24.99 39.90 -2.99
N GLN A 370 24.36 38.74 -2.73
CA GLN A 370 24.87 37.41 -3.10
C GLN A 370 23.71 36.46 -3.47
N PRO A 371 23.77 35.75 -4.60
CA PRO A 371 22.71 34.84 -5.01
C PRO A 371 22.91 33.41 -4.47
N GLY A 372 21.84 32.90 -3.85
CA GLY A 372 21.32 31.53 -3.95
C GLY A 372 22.23 30.34 -3.63
N GLU A 373 21.92 29.64 -2.53
CA GLU A 373 22.18 28.20 -2.42
C GLU A 373 21.05 27.52 -1.62
N VAL A 374 20.36 26.61 -2.31
CA VAL A 374 19.38 25.67 -1.79
C VAL A 374 20.16 24.40 -1.46
N GLY A 375 20.14 23.93 -0.22
CA GLY A 375 20.72 22.66 0.19
C GLY A 375 20.00 22.11 1.42
N ALA A 376 19.82 20.82 1.61
CA ALA A 376 20.15 19.65 0.81
C ALA A 376 19.34 18.47 1.37
N ILE A 377 18.78 17.62 0.49
CA ILE A 377 18.27 16.29 0.87
C ILE A 377 19.46 15.34 0.80
N SER A 378 19.65 14.53 1.86
CA SER A 378 20.88 13.76 2.07
C SER A 378 21.11 12.66 1.01
N PRO A 379 22.36 12.36 0.61
CA PRO A 379 22.72 11.35 -0.40
C PRO A 379 22.39 9.90 -0.03
N LEU A 380 22.00 9.61 1.21
CA LEU A 380 21.76 8.25 1.70
C LEU A 380 20.40 7.68 1.26
N MET A 381 19.44 8.54 0.91
CA MET A 381 18.09 8.14 0.47
C MET A 381 18.04 7.71 -1.00
N ILE A 382 19.01 8.13 -1.82
CA ILE A 382 19.05 7.81 -3.26
C ILE A 382 19.67 6.42 -3.50
N ALA A 383 20.60 5.99 -2.64
CA ALA A 383 21.22 4.66 -2.72
C ALA A 383 20.27 3.51 -2.34
N ALA A 384 19.34 3.74 -1.40
CA ALA A 384 18.35 2.75 -0.98
C ALA A 384 17.28 2.49 -2.06
N LEU A 385 16.95 3.52 -2.87
CA LEU A 385 15.94 3.42 -3.92
C LEU A 385 16.47 2.70 -5.18
N ALA A 386 17.75 2.90 -5.52
CA ALA A 386 18.38 2.26 -6.68
C ALA A 386 18.61 0.75 -6.50
N LEU A 387 18.92 0.30 -5.27
CA LEU A 387 19.08 -1.13 -4.96
C LEU A 387 17.76 -1.91 -5.00
N LEU A 388 16.64 -1.25 -4.66
CA LEU A 388 15.30 -1.82 -4.70
C LEU A 388 14.82 -2.06 -6.14
N ILE A 389 15.20 -1.19 -7.08
CA ILE A 389 14.81 -1.29 -8.50
C ILE A 389 15.60 -2.39 -9.24
N VAL A 390 16.89 -2.58 -8.91
CA VAL A 390 17.71 -3.64 -9.52
C VAL A 390 17.29 -5.04 -9.03
N ALA A 391 16.85 -5.19 -7.78
CA ALA A 391 16.35 -6.46 -7.25
C ALA A 391 15.01 -6.89 -7.89
N VAL A 392 14.13 -5.92 -8.17
CA VAL A 392 12.83 -6.16 -8.82
C VAL A 392 13.01 -6.59 -10.29
N LEU A 393 13.95 -5.98 -11.01
CA LEU A 393 14.18 -6.31 -12.43
C LEU A 393 14.86 -7.67 -12.65
N ALA A 394 15.74 -8.10 -11.72
CA ALA A 394 16.34 -9.43 -11.78
C ALA A 394 15.34 -10.56 -11.48
N GLY A 395 14.36 -10.32 -10.60
CA GLY A 395 13.30 -11.29 -10.27
C GLY A 395 12.35 -11.59 -11.44
N ILE A 396 12.05 -10.59 -12.27
CA ILE A 396 11.13 -10.70 -13.41
C ILE A 396 11.70 -11.59 -14.53
N ILE A 397 13.03 -11.55 -14.75
CA ILE A 397 13.69 -12.32 -15.82
C ILE A 397 13.79 -13.82 -15.48
N ILE A 398 13.91 -14.15 -14.19
CA ILE A 398 14.00 -15.55 -13.73
C ILE A 398 12.63 -16.21 -13.69
N TRP A 399 11.55 -15.45 -13.44
CA TRP A 399 10.18 -15.97 -13.36
C TRP A 399 9.64 -16.50 -14.70
N ARG A 400 10.08 -15.93 -15.84
CA ARG A 400 9.63 -16.35 -17.18
C ARG A 400 10.23 -17.67 -17.71
N ARG A 401 11.20 -18.29 -17.03
CA ARG A 401 11.92 -19.48 -17.55
C ARG A 401 11.63 -20.83 -16.88
N LYS A 402 10.73 -20.90 -15.90
CA LYS A 402 10.53 -22.15 -15.11
C LYS A 402 9.08 -22.68 -15.03
N ALA A 403 8.24 -22.37 -16.02
CA ALA A 403 6.94 -23.02 -16.19
C ALA A 403 7.04 -24.20 -17.17
N SER A 404 7.65 -25.31 -16.72
CA SER A 404 7.45 -26.64 -17.30
C SER A 404 7.99 -27.70 -16.33
N ASP A 405 7.11 -28.20 -15.47
CA ASP A 405 6.96 -29.63 -15.16
C ASP A 405 5.82 -29.76 -14.14
N GLU A 406 4.70 -30.32 -14.60
CA GLU A 406 3.49 -30.55 -13.83
C GLU A 406 3.74 -31.59 -12.72
N ILE A 407 3.31 -31.25 -11.51
CA ILE A 407 2.95 -32.23 -10.48
C ILE A 407 1.43 -32.14 -10.32
N ASP A 408 0.77 -33.29 -10.39
CA ASP A 408 -0.68 -33.46 -10.46
C ASP A 408 -1.39 -32.97 -9.18
N VAL A 409 -1.87 -31.72 -9.20
CA VAL A 409 -2.48 -31.00 -8.05
C VAL A 409 -3.98 -31.33 -7.87
N ALA A 410 -4.56 -32.18 -8.71
CA ALA A 410 -5.99 -32.49 -8.69
C ALA A 410 -6.46 -33.24 -7.43
N LYS A 411 -5.54 -33.75 -6.60
CA LYS A 411 -5.88 -34.43 -5.33
C LYS A 411 -5.99 -33.52 -4.11
N PHE A 412 -5.70 -32.23 -4.21
CA PHE A 412 -5.70 -31.31 -3.05
C PHE A 412 -6.92 -30.39 -2.94
N PHE A 413 -7.90 -30.46 -3.86
CA PHE A 413 -8.97 -29.46 -3.94
C PHE A 413 -10.38 -30.04 -3.86
N VAL A 414 -10.86 -30.24 -2.64
CA VAL A 414 -12.30 -30.19 -2.32
C VAL A 414 -12.45 -29.52 -0.93
N GLY A 415 -12.75 -28.21 -0.87
CA GLY A 415 -13.30 -27.62 0.37
C GLY A 415 -12.94 -26.17 0.76
N LYS A 416 -12.06 -25.45 0.08
CA LYS A 416 -11.47 -24.18 0.61
C LYS A 416 -12.08 -22.86 0.10
N GLY A 417 -13.40 -22.74 0.10
CA GLY A 417 -14.08 -21.42 0.09
C GLY A 417 -14.66 -21.02 1.45
N ARG A 418 -14.84 -22.00 2.34
CA ARG A 418 -15.55 -21.84 3.62
C ARG A 418 -14.63 -21.38 4.75
N VAL A 419 -13.43 -21.97 4.87
CA VAL A 419 -12.47 -21.65 5.94
C VAL A 419 -11.96 -20.20 5.87
N GLN A 420 -11.69 -19.67 4.67
CA GLN A 420 -11.30 -18.27 4.48
C GLN A 420 -12.42 -17.31 4.88
N LYS A 421 -13.64 -17.56 4.40
CA LYS A 421 -14.81 -16.71 4.71
C LYS A 421 -15.13 -16.75 6.19
N GLU A 422 -15.06 -17.92 6.81
CA GLU A 422 -15.26 -18.08 8.25
C GLU A 422 -14.18 -17.37 9.07
N PHE A 423 -12.91 -17.42 8.63
CA PHE A 423 -11.82 -16.73 9.30
C PHE A 423 -12.02 -15.21 9.30
N TRP A 424 -12.19 -14.60 8.12
CA TRP A 424 -12.35 -13.14 8.03
C TRP A 424 -13.70 -12.66 8.61
N ALA A 425 -14.75 -13.47 8.56
CA ALA A 425 -16.01 -13.15 9.25
C ALA A 425 -15.87 -13.13 10.77
N ARG A 426 -14.98 -13.96 11.35
CA ARG A 426 -14.67 -13.92 12.80
C ARG A 426 -13.83 -12.70 13.16
N VAL A 427 -12.85 -12.36 12.32
CA VAL A 427 -12.06 -11.11 12.44
C VAL A 427 -12.98 -9.87 12.42
N GLU A 428 -13.97 -9.84 11.52
CA GLU A 428 -14.92 -8.72 11.41
C GLU A 428 -15.96 -8.70 12.54
N ALA A 429 -16.29 -9.85 13.12
CA ALA A 429 -17.25 -9.94 14.23
C ALA A 429 -16.67 -9.44 15.56
N ASP A 430 -15.38 -9.67 15.81
CA ASP A 430 -14.71 -9.25 17.04
C ASP A 430 -13.26 -8.78 16.77
N PRO A 431 -13.07 -7.57 16.24
CA PRO A 431 -11.74 -7.06 15.90
C PRO A 431 -10.89 -6.73 17.13
N GLU A 432 -11.50 -6.56 18.31
CA GLU A 432 -10.78 -6.25 19.55
C GLU A 432 -10.14 -7.51 20.14
N HIS A 433 -10.84 -8.64 20.19
CA HIS A 433 -10.33 -9.87 20.81
C HIS A 433 -9.74 -10.88 19.81
N PHE A 434 -10.18 -10.88 18.55
CA PHE A 434 -9.64 -11.80 17.54
C PHE A 434 -8.35 -11.26 16.92
N LYS A 435 -7.20 -11.76 17.40
CA LYS A 435 -5.88 -11.36 16.87
C LYS A 435 -5.43 -12.25 15.72
N TYR A 436 -4.69 -11.68 14.76
CA TYR A 436 -4.27 -12.39 13.56
C TYR A 436 -3.01 -11.80 12.89
N VAL A 437 -2.30 -12.63 12.14
CA VAL A 437 -1.16 -12.28 11.30
C VAL A 437 -1.34 -12.92 9.93
N ALA A 438 -1.27 -12.12 8.86
CA ALA A 438 -1.39 -12.60 7.49
C ALA A 438 -0.40 -11.91 6.53
N TYR A 439 0.23 -12.73 5.70
CA TYR A 439 1.21 -12.33 4.68
C TYR A 439 0.94 -13.05 3.35
N MET A 440 1.33 -12.43 2.24
CA MET A 440 1.19 -12.96 0.89
C MET A 440 2.52 -13.54 0.40
N PHE A 441 2.41 -14.65 -0.32
CA PHE A 441 3.52 -15.34 -0.98
C PHE A 441 3.17 -15.61 -2.45
N PRO A 442 4.17 -15.82 -3.34
CA PRO A 442 3.95 -16.01 -4.77
C PRO A 442 3.00 -17.15 -5.14
N ASN A 443 2.95 -18.23 -4.37
CA ASN A 443 2.12 -19.39 -4.65
C ASN A 443 1.70 -20.11 -3.36
N LEU A 444 0.70 -21.00 -3.48
CA LEU A 444 0.14 -21.75 -2.34
C LEU A 444 1.18 -22.63 -1.65
N SER A 445 2.18 -23.13 -2.39
CA SER A 445 3.25 -23.98 -1.84
C SER A 445 4.17 -23.19 -0.91
N GLU A 446 4.62 -22.00 -1.34
CA GLU A 446 5.44 -21.10 -0.54
C GLU A 446 4.68 -20.60 0.68
N ALA A 447 3.40 -20.21 0.54
CA ALA A 447 2.58 -19.83 1.69
C ALA A 447 2.36 -20.99 2.68
N SER A 448 2.21 -22.23 2.19
CA SER A 448 2.08 -23.41 3.06
C SER A 448 3.41 -23.75 3.74
N SER A 449 4.53 -23.60 3.04
CA SER A 449 5.86 -23.76 3.60
C SER A 449 6.22 -22.66 4.60
N ALA A 450 5.63 -21.47 4.48
CA ALA A 450 5.80 -20.38 5.44
C ALA A 450 5.11 -20.71 6.77
N LEU A 451 3.89 -21.27 6.72
CA LEU A 451 3.18 -21.71 7.92
C LEU A 451 3.94 -22.80 8.68
N SER A 452 4.61 -23.74 7.99
CA SER A 452 5.39 -24.79 8.65
C SER A 452 6.69 -24.30 9.31
N LYS A 453 7.07 -23.02 9.13
CA LYS A 453 8.18 -22.40 9.86
C LYS A 453 7.79 -21.93 11.25
N LEU A 454 6.49 -21.84 11.55
CA LEU A 454 5.99 -21.47 12.87
C LEU A 454 6.04 -22.69 13.80
N SER A 455 6.64 -22.55 14.98
CA SER A 455 6.92 -23.60 15.97
C SER A 455 5.69 -24.40 16.42
N TYR A 456 4.53 -23.75 16.36
CA TYR A 456 3.22 -24.27 16.76
C TYR A 456 2.42 -24.86 15.59
N ILE A 457 2.95 -24.86 14.36
CA ILE A 457 2.38 -25.53 13.19
C ILE A 457 3.34 -26.64 12.75
N PHE A 458 2.82 -27.85 12.56
CA PHE A 458 3.61 -29.00 12.15
C PHE A 458 2.90 -29.77 11.04
N THR A 459 3.68 -30.46 10.21
CA THR A 459 3.16 -31.34 9.17
C THR A 459 2.99 -32.75 9.75
N ASP A 460 1.81 -33.35 9.61
CA ASP A 460 1.59 -34.73 9.99
C ASP A 460 2.19 -35.73 8.98
N LYS A 461 2.07 -37.03 9.29
CA LYS A 461 2.59 -38.12 8.44
C LYS A 461 1.92 -38.19 7.07
N ASP A 462 0.74 -37.60 6.94
CA ASP A 462 -0.07 -37.57 5.71
C ASP A 462 0.17 -36.29 4.89
N GLY A 463 1.07 -35.40 5.35
CA GLY A 463 1.41 -34.16 4.67
C GLY A 463 0.48 -32.98 4.97
N ASN A 464 -0.46 -33.11 5.92
CA ASN A 464 -1.36 -32.03 6.31
C ASN A 464 -0.74 -31.18 7.42
N LEU A 465 -0.96 -29.86 7.33
CA LEU A 465 -0.58 -28.94 8.39
C LEU A 465 -1.59 -29.03 9.54
N ASN A 466 -1.09 -29.25 10.74
CA ASN A 466 -1.84 -29.21 11.99
C ASN A 466 -1.24 -28.16 12.92
N CYS A 467 -2.07 -27.53 13.75
CA CYS A 467 -1.62 -26.62 14.79
C CYS A 467 -1.68 -27.32 16.15
N LYS A 468 -0.65 -27.14 16.98
CA LYS A 468 -0.62 -27.65 18.36
C LYS A 468 -1.63 -26.93 19.26
N ARG A 469 -2.10 -25.76 18.84
CA ARG A 469 -2.99 -24.85 19.58
C ARG A 469 -4.34 -24.74 18.86
N GLU A 470 -5.37 -24.32 19.59
CA GLU A 470 -6.71 -24.05 19.06
C GLU A 470 -6.74 -22.72 18.28
N LEU A 471 -5.98 -22.64 17.19
CA LEU A 471 -5.86 -21.47 16.33
C LEU A 471 -6.42 -21.77 14.94
N HIS A 472 -6.94 -20.72 14.29
CA HIS A 472 -7.32 -20.79 12.89
C HIS A 472 -6.12 -20.42 12.04
N PHE A 473 -5.76 -21.30 11.11
CA PHE A 473 -4.68 -21.05 10.18
C PHE A 473 -5.04 -21.62 8.81
N GLY A 474 -4.39 -21.10 7.78
CA GLY A 474 -4.59 -21.62 6.44
C GLY A 474 -3.94 -20.78 5.36
N VAL A 475 -4.13 -21.26 4.14
CA VAL A 475 -3.65 -20.62 2.92
C VAL A 475 -4.78 -20.57 1.90
N TYR A 476 -4.92 -19.44 1.21
CA TYR A 476 -5.87 -19.27 0.10
C TYR A 476 -5.30 -18.37 -1.02
N PRO A 477 -5.76 -18.53 -2.27
CA PRO A 477 -5.32 -17.67 -3.37
C PRO A 477 -5.97 -16.27 -3.29
N HIS A 478 -5.18 -15.22 -3.54
CA HIS A 478 -5.63 -13.82 -3.57
C HIS A 478 -4.85 -13.03 -4.61
N GLN A 479 -5.54 -12.44 -5.61
CA GLN A 479 -4.97 -11.55 -6.62
C GLN A 479 -3.70 -12.10 -7.31
N GLY A 480 -3.72 -13.38 -7.71
CA GLY A 480 -2.58 -14.03 -8.38
C GLY A 480 -1.44 -14.48 -7.45
N MET A 481 -1.57 -14.25 -6.15
CA MET A 481 -0.67 -14.72 -5.08
C MET A 481 -1.42 -15.63 -4.10
N ALA A 482 -0.77 -16.04 -3.01
CA ALA A 482 -1.35 -16.85 -1.94
C ALA A 482 -1.20 -16.16 -0.58
N VAL A 483 -2.30 -15.95 0.14
CA VAL A 483 -2.28 -15.44 1.51
C VAL A 483 -2.12 -16.62 2.46
N CYS A 484 -1.09 -16.56 3.30
CA CYS A 484 -0.93 -17.35 4.52
C CYS A 484 -1.51 -16.53 5.68
N PHE A 485 -2.31 -17.15 6.54
CA PHE A 485 -2.87 -16.51 7.71
C PHE A 485 -2.85 -17.43 8.93
N VAL A 486 -2.73 -16.81 10.10
CA VAL A 486 -2.93 -17.42 11.41
C VAL A 486 -3.67 -16.43 12.31
N GLY A 487 -4.64 -16.88 13.09
CA GLY A 487 -5.38 -16.03 14.02
C GLY A 487 -6.36 -16.78 14.89
N GLY A 488 -6.85 -16.12 15.93
CA GLY A 488 -7.80 -16.68 16.88
C GLY A 488 -7.96 -15.80 18.11
N GLU A 489 -9.06 -15.99 18.84
CA GLU A 489 -9.28 -15.35 20.15
C GLU A 489 -8.23 -15.81 21.19
N LYS A 490 -7.70 -17.03 21.03
CA LYS A 490 -6.67 -17.61 21.90
C LYS A 490 -5.24 -17.42 21.36
N LEU A 491 -5.04 -16.49 20.41
CA LEU A 491 -3.70 -16.19 19.90
C LEU A 491 -2.95 -15.34 20.94
N ASN A 492 -2.12 -15.99 21.75
CA ASN A 492 -1.29 -15.33 22.76
C ASN A 492 -0.17 -14.48 22.15
N TYR A 493 0.44 -13.64 22.99
CA TYR A 493 1.52 -12.74 22.59
C TYR A 493 2.68 -13.46 21.89
N ALA A 494 3.18 -14.57 22.44
CA ALA A 494 4.30 -15.31 21.86
C ALA A 494 4.04 -15.81 20.44
N CYS A 495 2.88 -16.45 20.20
CA CYS A 495 2.55 -16.93 18.85
C CYS A 495 2.31 -15.78 17.87
N TRP A 496 1.65 -14.70 18.31
CA TRP A 496 1.47 -13.51 17.48
C TRP A 496 2.83 -12.88 17.14
N ARG A 497 3.73 -12.74 18.12
CA ARG A 497 5.05 -12.16 17.95
C ARG A 497 5.91 -13.01 17.03
N GLU A 498 5.93 -14.33 17.24
CA GLU A 498 6.62 -15.28 16.38
C GLU A 498 6.14 -15.15 14.92
N ALA A 499 4.84 -15.19 14.67
CA ALA A 499 4.32 -15.04 13.31
C ALA A 499 4.63 -13.67 12.71
N SER A 500 4.54 -12.60 13.51
CA SER A 500 4.84 -11.23 13.06
C SER A 500 6.33 -10.99 12.79
N ALA A 501 7.23 -11.79 13.37
CA ALA A 501 8.67 -11.68 13.20
C ALA A 501 9.21 -12.66 12.15
N VAL A 502 8.71 -13.90 12.11
CA VAL A 502 9.19 -14.95 11.21
C VAL A 502 8.66 -14.76 9.78
N LEU A 503 7.35 -14.50 9.62
CA LEU A 503 6.75 -14.41 8.29
C LEU A 503 7.32 -13.30 7.39
N PRO A 504 7.59 -12.06 7.86
CA PRO A 504 8.18 -11.02 7.01
C PRO A 504 9.63 -11.28 6.61
N GLU A 505 10.39 -12.05 7.39
CA GLU A 505 11.78 -12.40 7.10
C GLU A 505 11.91 -13.53 6.06
N LEU A 506 10.79 -14.19 5.72
CA LEU A 506 10.79 -15.22 4.69
C LEU A 506 10.91 -14.61 3.29
N PRO A 507 11.67 -15.24 2.38
CA PRO A 507 11.84 -14.74 1.03
C PRO A 507 10.49 -14.65 0.32
N ASN A 508 10.27 -13.57 -0.43
CA ASN A 508 9.05 -13.27 -1.17
C ASN A 508 7.80 -12.98 -0.32
N ALA A 509 7.92 -12.83 1.00
CA ALA A 509 6.82 -12.42 1.85
C ALA A 509 6.42 -10.96 1.54
N THR A 510 5.14 -10.74 1.27
CA THR A 510 4.54 -9.42 1.07
C THR A 510 3.53 -9.14 2.18
N TYR A 511 3.58 -7.96 2.79
CA TYR A 511 2.64 -7.56 3.84
C TYR A 511 1.19 -7.62 3.32
N PHE A 512 0.29 -8.23 4.11
CA PHE A 512 -1.14 -8.25 3.81
C PHE A 512 -1.96 -7.55 4.90
N LYS A 513 -2.13 -8.19 6.06
CA LYS A 513 -2.85 -7.63 7.21
C LYS A 513 -2.36 -8.26 8.51
N VAL A 514 -2.05 -7.43 9.50
CA VAL A 514 -1.68 -7.88 10.85
C VAL A 514 -2.50 -7.09 11.86
N SER A 515 -3.09 -7.77 12.86
CA SER A 515 -3.84 -7.12 13.95
C SER A 515 -2.91 -6.35 14.89
N THR A 516 -3.48 -5.58 15.82
CA THR A 516 -2.70 -5.09 16.97
C THR A 516 -2.18 -6.26 17.81
N GLU A 517 -1.21 -5.99 18.66
CA GLU A 517 -0.72 -6.99 19.62
C GLU A 517 -1.87 -7.48 20.54
N PRO A 518 -1.88 -8.77 20.93
CA PRO A 518 -2.76 -9.28 21.97
C PRO A 518 -2.51 -8.55 23.30
N GLU A 519 -3.58 -8.21 24.02
CA GLU A 519 -3.46 -7.68 25.38
C GLU A 519 -2.93 -8.79 26.30
N VAL A 520 -1.85 -8.50 27.02
CA VAL A 520 -1.25 -9.44 27.96
C VAL A 520 -1.94 -9.27 29.31
N MET A 521 -2.74 -10.26 29.72
CA MET A 521 -3.33 -10.28 31.06
C MET A 521 -2.31 -10.78 32.08
N LEU A 522 -1.53 -9.85 32.65
CA LEU A 522 -0.67 -10.12 33.80
C LEU A 522 -1.32 -9.60 35.07
N GLU A 523 -1.76 -10.51 35.95
CA GLU A 523 -2.21 -10.14 37.29
C GLU A 523 -0.99 -9.95 38.19
N LEU A 524 -0.39 -8.76 38.07
CA LEU A 524 0.63 -8.30 39.01
C LEU A 524 -0.05 -7.82 40.28
N PRO A 525 0.43 -8.25 41.46
CA PRO A 525 -0.02 -7.63 42.70
C PRO A 525 0.42 -6.16 42.71
N ASP A 526 -0.43 -5.28 43.24
CA ASP A 526 -0.16 -3.85 43.30
C ASP A 526 1.15 -3.60 44.06
N VAL A 527 2.19 -3.21 43.30
CA VAL A 527 3.55 -3.03 43.81
C VAL A 527 3.58 -1.89 44.83
N GLU A 528 2.71 -0.88 44.70
CA GLU A 528 2.62 0.22 45.67
C GLU A 528 1.92 -0.19 46.96
N ALA A 529 0.92 -1.07 46.90
CA ALA A 529 0.28 -1.64 48.08
C ALA A 529 1.18 -2.66 48.79
N LEU A 530 1.89 -3.51 48.02
CA LEU A 530 2.85 -4.49 48.56
C LEU A 530 4.05 -3.83 49.25
N ASN A 531 4.57 -2.73 48.69
CA ASN A 531 5.65 -1.95 49.30
C ASN A 531 5.18 -1.16 50.56
N LYS A 532 3.86 -1.00 50.78
CA LYS A 532 3.28 -0.33 51.96
C LYS A 532 2.96 -1.30 53.11
N ASP A 533 2.45 -2.49 52.81
CA ASP A 533 2.03 -3.49 53.82
C ASP A 533 3.11 -4.54 54.16
N SER A 534 4.08 -4.73 53.28
CA SER A 534 5.20 -5.68 53.46
C SER A 534 6.50 -4.95 53.17
N ALA A 535 7.56 -5.22 53.94
CA ALA A 535 8.89 -4.61 53.77
C ALA A 535 9.63 -5.10 52.49
N LEU A 536 8.89 -5.44 51.44
CA LEU A 536 9.38 -5.77 50.11
C LEU A 536 9.73 -4.44 49.44
N GLN A 537 10.97 -4.28 48.97
CA GLN A 537 11.39 -3.12 48.21
C GLN A 537 11.53 -3.54 46.75
N ILE A 538 10.43 -3.50 46.01
CA ILE A 538 10.39 -3.94 44.62
C ILE A 538 10.30 -2.74 43.70
N ILE A 539 11.25 -2.65 42.77
CA ILE A 539 11.36 -1.56 41.80
C ILE A 539 11.10 -2.14 40.41
N SER A 540 10.15 -1.57 39.65
CA SER A 540 9.97 -1.96 38.25
C SER A 540 11.08 -1.37 37.39
N LEU A 541 11.74 -2.22 36.61
CA LEU A 541 12.82 -1.86 35.67
C LEU A 541 12.32 -1.72 34.23
N GLY A 542 11.06 -2.07 33.95
CA GLY A 542 10.44 -1.97 32.62
C GLY A 542 10.10 -3.33 32.00
N ILE A 543 9.80 -3.32 30.71
CA ILE A 543 9.37 -4.49 29.93
C ILE A 543 10.29 -4.64 28.72
N GLU A 544 10.75 -5.86 28.44
CA GLU A 544 11.63 -6.18 27.32
C GLU A 544 11.17 -7.46 26.62
N ASP A 545 11.25 -7.52 25.30
CA ASP A 545 11.01 -8.76 24.55
C ASP A 545 12.30 -9.58 24.47
N VAL A 546 12.28 -10.80 25.00
CA VAL A 546 13.43 -11.71 25.05
C VAL A 546 13.13 -12.94 24.20
N THR A 547 14.12 -13.39 23.43
CA THR A 547 14.07 -14.67 22.72
C THR A 547 14.90 -15.67 23.50
N ASN A 548 14.31 -16.82 23.87
CA ASN A 548 15.05 -17.87 24.57
C ASN A 548 15.97 -18.65 23.60
N GLU A 549 16.87 -19.48 24.12
CA GLU A 549 17.78 -20.30 23.30
C GLU A 549 17.06 -21.30 22.37
N SER A 550 15.78 -21.59 22.68
CA SER A 550 14.90 -22.44 21.85
C SER A 550 14.21 -21.67 20.72
N GLY A 551 14.43 -20.34 20.61
CA GLY A 551 13.84 -19.47 19.60
C GLY A 551 12.42 -19.01 19.91
N GLU A 552 11.89 -19.27 21.11
CA GLU A 552 10.57 -18.83 21.53
C GLU A 552 10.62 -17.37 22.01
N PHE A 553 9.66 -16.58 21.53
CA PHE A 553 9.52 -15.17 21.87
C PHE A 553 8.75 -15.02 23.18
N SER A 554 9.33 -14.32 24.15
CA SER A 554 8.70 -14.03 25.43
C SER A 554 8.75 -12.55 25.78
N ARG A 555 7.69 -12.02 26.39
CA ARG A 555 7.69 -10.67 26.98
C ARG A 555 8.13 -10.78 28.43
N CYS A 556 9.27 -10.15 28.74
CA CYS A 556 9.91 -10.16 30.05
C CYS A 556 9.56 -8.87 30.81
N PHE A 557 8.90 -9.01 31.96
CA PHE A 557 8.66 -7.92 32.90
C PHE A 557 9.78 -7.91 33.94
N LYS A 558 10.60 -6.86 33.95
CA LYS A 558 11.79 -6.76 34.80
C LYS A 558 11.51 -5.96 36.06
N TYR A 559 11.96 -6.49 37.19
CA TYR A 559 11.89 -5.89 38.51
C TYR A 559 13.24 -6.04 39.22
N SER A 560 13.48 -5.24 40.26
CA SER A 560 14.62 -5.37 41.15
C SER A 560 14.14 -5.53 42.59
N ALA A 561 14.81 -6.39 43.37
CA ALA A 561 14.55 -6.59 44.79
C ALA A 561 15.86 -6.65 45.60
N GLY A 562 15.79 -6.29 46.88
CA GLY A 562 16.97 -6.18 47.76
C GLY A 562 17.57 -7.52 48.22
N SER A 563 16.81 -8.61 48.20
CA SER A 563 17.29 -9.96 48.52
C SER A 563 16.54 -11.05 47.74
N LYS A 564 17.11 -12.26 47.71
CA LYS A 564 16.49 -13.44 47.13
C LYS A 564 15.13 -13.78 47.77
N GLU A 565 14.97 -13.62 49.09
CA GLU A 565 13.70 -13.92 49.74
C GLU A 565 12.58 -12.98 49.27
N GLN A 566 12.90 -11.70 49.08
CA GLN A 566 11.94 -10.71 48.58
C GLN A 566 11.53 -11.00 47.13
N ALA A 567 12.48 -11.40 46.29
CA ALA A 567 12.20 -11.80 44.92
C ALA A 567 11.29 -13.03 44.86
N LEU A 568 11.57 -14.07 45.67
CA LEU A 568 10.75 -15.28 45.70
C LEU A 568 9.34 -15.02 46.26
N GLU A 569 9.20 -14.14 47.25
CA GLU A 569 7.88 -13.77 47.79
C GLU A 569 7.03 -13.01 46.75
N PHE A 570 7.64 -12.09 45.99
CA PHE A 570 6.98 -11.37 44.91
C PHE A 570 6.55 -12.29 43.77
N LEU A 571 7.46 -13.15 43.32
CA LEU A 571 7.17 -14.14 42.29
C LEU A 571 6.11 -15.14 42.78
N GLY A 572 6.11 -15.50 44.06
CA GLY A 572 5.08 -16.34 44.67
C GLY A 572 3.67 -15.74 44.60
N LYS A 573 3.56 -14.40 44.73
CA LYS A 573 2.30 -13.65 44.69
C LYS A 573 1.84 -13.24 43.28
N SER A 574 2.73 -13.26 42.29
CA SER A 574 2.43 -12.88 40.91
C SER A 574 1.89 -14.07 40.12
N GLU A 575 0.78 -13.93 39.40
CA GLU A 575 0.21 -15.03 38.61
C GLU A 575 0.48 -14.83 37.11
N VAL A 576 1.18 -15.79 36.49
CA VAL A 576 1.44 -15.82 35.04
C VAL A 576 0.47 -16.82 34.41
N LYS A 577 -0.50 -16.33 33.64
CA LYS A 577 -1.59 -17.14 33.07
C LYS A 577 -1.38 -17.51 31.60
N GLU A 578 -0.35 -16.96 30.95
CA GLU A 578 -0.13 -17.09 29.52
C GLU A 578 1.30 -17.54 29.17
N ASP A 579 1.42 -18.44 28.19
CA ASP A 579 2.71 -18.85 27.63
C ASP A 579 3.43 -17.67 26.96
N GLY A 580 4.74 -17.59 27.17
CA GLY A 580 5.59 -16.54 26.61
C GLY A 580 5.54 -15.21 27.37
N ILE A 581 5.07 -15.23 28.61
CA ILE A 581 5.23 -14.14 29.56
C ILE A 581 6.17 -14.60 30.66
N VAL A 582 7.17 -13.78 30.96
CA VAL A 582 8.18 -14.07 31.98
C VAL A 582 8.33 -12.85 32.88
N ILE A 583 8.44 -13.07 34.18
CA ILE A 583 8.79 -12.03 35.16
C ILE A 583 10.22 -12.30 35.62
N HIS A 584 11.13 -11.33 35.47
CA HIS A 584 12.49 -11.40 36.02
C HIS A 584 12.65 -10.42 37.18
N VAL A 585 13.23 -10.89 38.28
CA VAL A 585 13.58 -10.07 39.43
C VAL A 585 15.09 -10.11 39.63
N GLU A 586 15.75 -8.99 39.41
CA GLU A 586 17.17 -8.78 39.61
C GLU A 586 17.47 -8.55 41.10
N THR A 587 18.35 -9.38 41.66
CA THR A 587 18.83 -9.25 43.04
C THR A 587 20.37 -9.25 43.05
N PRO A 588 21.00 -8.83 44.16
CA PRO A 588 22.46 -8.93 44.31
C PRO A 588 23.01 -10.37 44.22
N GLU A 589 22.15 -11.38 44.43
CA GLU A 589 22.50 -12.80 44.44
C GLU A 589 22.33 -13.49 43.08
N GLY A 590 21.61 -12.87 42.13
CA GLY A 590 21.26 -13.45 40.84
C GLY A 590 19.91 -12.97 40.32
N ILE A 591 19.50 -13.52 39.17
CA ILE A 591 18.21 -13.22 38.53
C ILE A 591 17.26 -14.39 38.80
N PHE A 592 16.11 -14.07 39.38
CA PHE A 592 15.04 -15.05 39.63
C PHE A 592 13.88 -14.79 38.69
N GLY A 593 13.42 -15.83 38.00
CA GLY A 593 12.38 -15.78 36.99
C GLY A 593 11.09 -16.47 37.42
N LYS A 594 9.96 -16.06 36.87
CA LYS A 594 8.72 -16.85 36.89
C LYS A 594 8.08 -16.85 35.51
N ASP A 595 7.72 -18.04 35.05
CA ASP A 595 6.91 -18.28 33.85
C ASP A 595 5.65 -19.08 34.23
N ILE A 596 4.93 -19.59 33.23
CA ILE A 596 3.76 -20.45 33.43
C ILE A 596 4.09 -21.78 34.15
N ASN A 597 5.33 -22.25 34.06
CA ASN A 597 5.79 -23.52 34.63
C ASN A 597 6.22 -23.38 36.10
N GLY A 598 6.51 -22.15 36.54
CA GLY A 598 6.79 -21.83 37.92
C GLY A 598 7.97 -20.88 38.08
N ILE A 599 8.56 -20.88 39.27
CA ILE A 599 9.71 -20.03 39.61
C ILE A 599 11.00 -20.77 39.26
N PHE A 600 11.94 -20.08 38.62
CA PHE A 600 13.24 -20.59 38.23
C PHE A 600 14.36 -19.58 38.53
N GLU A 601 15.60 -20.02 38.44
CA GLU A 601 16.81 -19.19 38.54
C GLU A 601 17.39 -19.07 37.13
N ALA A 602 17.61 -17.84 36.66
CA ALA A 602 17.90 -17.50 35.25
C ALA A 602 19.40 -17.35 34.96
#